data_AF-A0A075ANC6-F1
#
_entry.id   AF-A0A075ANC6-F1
#
_cell.length_a   1.000
_cell.length_b   1.000
_cell.length_c   1.000
_cell.angle_alpha   90.00
_cell.angle_beta   90.00
_cell.angle_gamma   90.00
#
_symmetry.space_group_name_H-M   'P 1'
#
loop_
_entity.id
_entity.type
_entity.pdbx_description
1 polymer ?
#
loop_
_entity_poly.entity_id
_entity_poly.type
_entity_poly.pdbx_seq_one_letter_code
_entity_poly.pdbx_strand_id
1 'polypeptide(L)'
;MHEMSPLINPGDAVLDLGCAPGSWCQVAEELVGPKGIVVGVDRVYVPPLTLTRFIVGDATLPSIQKSIREQLIEKEYFDVVLSDMCPNLIGIKSADHQASLNIVNEALKIAHGMLKENGTLLVKIVKPPASKKESAEIYIRAEKFHPLNRKYPLSLI
;
A
#
# COMPACT_ATOMS: atom_id res chain seq x y z
N MET A 1 -1.99 15.09 -0.98
CA MET A 1 -2.49 15.44 0.37
C MET A 1 -4.01 15.30 0.49
N HIS A 2 -4.82 15.81 -0.45
CA HIS A 2 -6.29 15.66 -0.38
C HIS A 2 -6.85 14.24 -0.56
N GLU A 3 -6.13 13.32 -1.22
CA GLU A 3 -6.70 12.00 -1.56
C GLU A 3 -6.75 11.00 -0.40
N MET A 4 -5.93 11.16 0.66
CA MET A 4 -5.88 10.24 1.81
C MET A 4 -6.79 10.63 2.97
N SER A 5 -7.16 11.91 3.07
CA SER A 5 -7.96 12.43 4.19
C SER A 5 -9.33 11.76 4.39
N PRO A 6 -10.03 11.23 3.37
CA PRO A 6 -11.26 10.46 3.59
C PRO A 6 -11.03 8.94 3.78
N LEU A 7 -9.78 8.47 3.85
CA LEU A 7 -9.44 7.04 3.87
C LEU A 7 -9.04 6.54 5.26
N ILE A 8 -8.31 7.37 6.01
CA ILE A 8 -7.63 6.99 7.24
C ILE A 8 -8.34 7.63 8.43
N ASN A 9 -8.71 6.83 9.41
CA ASN A 9 -9.34 7.27 10.66
C ASN A 9 -8.35 7.19 11.83
N PRO A 10 -8.60 7.96 12.91
CA PRO A 10 -7.84 7.82 14.15
C PRO A 10 -7.86 6.38 14.66
N GLY A 11 -6.67 5.85 14.99
CA GLY A 11 -6.48 4.48 15.47
C GLY A 11 -6.39 3.42 14.38
N ASP A 12 -6.47 3.76 13.10
CA ASP A 12 -6.30 2.80 12.01
C ASP A 12 -4.86 2.24 11.97
N ALA A 13 -4.74 1.02 11.45
CA ALA A 13 -3.49 0.43 11.01
C ALA A 13 -3.35 0.63 9.49
N VAL A 14 -2.29 1.29 9.07
CA VAL A 14 -2.00 1.65 7.68
C VAL A 14 -0.72 0.97 7.23
N LEU A 15 -0.79 0.29 6.09
CA LEU A 15 0.37 -0.22 5.36
C LEU A 15 0.60 0.63 4.11
N ASP A 16 1.81 1.13 3.92
CA ASP A 16 2.23 1.93 2.76
C ASP A 16 3.30 1.18 1.95
N LEU A 17 2.92 0.70 0.77
CA LEU A 17 3.76 -0.08 -0.14
C LEU A 17 4.46 0.84 -1.14
N GLY A 18 5.80 0.74 -1.22
CA GLY A 18 6.60 1.65 -2.05
C GLY A 18 6.64 3.05 -1.44
N CYS A 19 6.87 3.11 -0.13
CA CYS A 19 6.64 4.32 0.66
C CYS A 19 7.71 5.41 0.48
N ALA A 20 8.85 5.15 -0.18
CA ALA A 20 9.88 6.18 -0.34
C ALA A 20 9.37 7.34 -1.20
N PRO A 21 9.60 8.62 -0.81
CA PRO A 21 10.50 9.08 0.25
C PRO A 21 9.86 9.25 1.65
N GLY A 22 8.61 8.82 1.86
CA GLY A 22 7.93 8.82 3.16
C GLY A 22 6.75 9.80 3.28
N SER A 23 6.43 10.56 2.23
CA SER A 23 5.38 11.59 2.28
C SER A 23 4.00 11.05 2.63
N TRP A 24 3.67 9.83 2.22
CA TRP A 24 2.39 9.21 2.53
C TRP A 24 2.34 8.71 3.98
N CYS A 25 3.42 8.08 4.45
CA CYS A 25 3.60 7.72 5.85
C CYS A 25 3.49 8.93 6.79
N GLN A 26 4.06 10.08 6.42
CA GLN A 26 3.97 11.30 7.22
C GLN A 26 2.52 11.74 7.44
N VAL A 27 1.73 11.78 6.37
CA VAL A 27 0.30 12.14 6.48
C VAL A 27 -0.47 11.04 7.22
N ALA A 28 -0.13 9.77 6.99
CA ALA A 28 -0.78 8.66 7.67
C ALA A 28 -0.57 8.71 9.19
N GLU A 29 0.65 9.00 9.68
CA GLU A 29 0.91 9.06 11.12
C GLU A 29 0.18 10.22 11.81
N GLU A 30 0.04 11.36 11.12
CA GLU A 30 -0.76 12.49 11.59
C GLU A 30 -2.25 12.12 11.72
N LEU A 31 -2.80 11.38 10.74
CA LEU A 31 -4.21 11.01 10.69
C LEU A 31 -4.59 9.90 11.67
N VAL A 32 -3.76 8.85 11.78
CA VAL A 32 -4.05 7.73 12.69
C VAL A 32 -3.83 8.11 14.16
N GLY A 33 -2.95 9.09 14.43
CA GLY A 33 -2.64 9.55 15.77
C GLY A 33 -1.95 8.48 16.66
N PRO A 34 -1.82 8.74 17.97
CA PRO A 34 -0.92 7.99 18.86
C PRO A 34 -1.35 6.54 19.13
N LYS A 35 -2.59 6.17 18.80
CA LYS A 35 -3.11 4.80 18.94
C LYS A 35 -3.09 4.01 17.63
N GLY A 36 -2.73 4.68 16.54
CA GLY A 36 -2.64 4.07 15.23
C GLY A 36 -1.33 3.35 15.00
N ILE A 37 -1.27 2.62 13.90
CA ILE A 37 -0.06 1.93 13.45
C ILE A 37 0.18 2.34 12.01
N VAL A 38 1.39 2.80 11.69
CA VAL A 38 1.81 3.04 10.30
C VAL A 38 3.03 2.18 10.02
N VAL A 39 2.95 1.39 8.95
CA VAL A 39 4.05 0.56 8.47
C VAL A 39 4.37 0.98 7.05
N GLY A 40 5.58 1.47 6.83
CA GLY A 40 6.08 1.78 5.49
C GLY A 40 7.04 0.69 5.03
N VAL A 41 6.90 0.23 3.78
CA VAL A 41 7.86 -0.70 3.17
C VAL A 41 8.35 -0.16 1.84
N ASP A 42 9.65 -0.16 1.64
CA ASP A 42 10.28 0.20 0.37
C ASP A 42 11.62 -0.53 0.21
N ARG A 43 12.10 -0.68 -1.03
CA ARG A 43 13.43 -1.24 -1.30
C ARG A 43 14.55 -0.26 -0.93
N VAL A 44 14.23 1.03 -0.78
CA VAL A 44 15.17 2.09 -0.42
C VAL A 44 14.91 2.57 1.01
N TYR A 45 15.97 3.02 1.66
CA TYR A 45 15.88 3.64 2.98
C TYR A 45 15.01 4.91 2.97
N VAL A 46 14.12 5.01 3.96
CA VAL A 46 13.32 6.21 4.25
C VAL A 46 13.77 6.77 5.59
N PRO A 47 14.03 8.08 5.71
CA PRO A 47 14.33 8.71 6.99
C PRO A 47 13.22 8.43 8.03
N PRO A 48 13.58 8.18 9.30
CA PRO A 48 12.61 7.82 10.33
C PRO A 48 11.61 8.97 10.58
N LEU A 49 10.37 8.58 10.86
CA LEU A 49 9.30 9.46 11.33
C LEU A 49 8.94 9.13 12.78
N THR A 50 7.97 9.85 13.36
CA THR A 50 7.70 9.77 14.79
C THR A 50 7.05 8.44 15.19
N LEU A 51 6.04 8.00 14.42
CA LEU A 51 5.24 6.80 14.74
C LEU A 51 5.42 5.70 13.70
N THR A 52 5.83 6.06 12.48
CA THR A 52 5.95 5.12 11.38
C THR A 52 7.08 4.12 11.59
N ARG A 53 6.77 2.84 11.34
CA ARG A 53 7.74 1.75 11.35
C ARG A 53 8.14 1.41 9.92
N PHE A 54 9.39 1.66 9.58
CA PHE A 54 9.91 1.40 8.24
C PHE A 54 10.57 0.04 8.13
N ILE A 55 10.31 -0.66 7.02
CA ILE A 55 10.95 -1.91 6.63
C ILE A 55 11.61 -1.69 5.28
N VAL A 56 12.92 -1.90 5.22
CA VAL A 56 13.66 -1.87 3.95
C VAL A 56 13.66 -3.26 3.33
N GLY A 57 12.99 -3.42 2.20
CA GLY A 57 12.90 -4.68 1.47
C GLY A 57 11.84 -4.68 0.37
N ASP A 58 11.85 -5.75 -0.40
CA ASP A 58 10.82 -5.99 -1.42
C ASP A 58 9.57 -6.60 -0.78
N ALA A 59 8.47 -5.85 -0.78
CA ALA A 59 7.18 -6.26 -0.20
C ALA A 59 6.56 -7.51 -0.85
N THR A 60 7.03 -7.91 -2.03
CA THR A 60 6.59 -9.16 -2.68
C THR A 60 7.24 -10.41 -2.08
N LEU A 61 8.32 -10.26 -1.32
CA LEU A 61 9.02 -11.39 -0.72
C LEU A 61 8.32 -11.88 0.56
N PRO A 62 8.15 -13.21 0.75
CA PRO A 62 7.50 -13.77 1.93
C PRO A 62 8.16 -13.35 3.26
N SER A 63 9.49 -13.21 3.28
CA SER A 63 10.22 -12.77 4.47
C SER A 63 9.86 -11.35 4.87
N ILE A 64 9.76 -10.43 3.90
CA ILE A 64 9.36 -9.04 4.14
C ILE A 64 7.89 -8.97 4.55
N GLN A 65 7.03 -9.76 3.91
CA GLN A 65 5.62 -9.86 4.30
C GLN A 65 5.43 -10.36 5.74
N LYS A 66 6.27 -11.30 6.19
CA LYS A 66 6.30 -11.74 7.59
C LYS A 66 6.68 -10.57 8.51
N SER A 67 7.76 -9.85 8.20
CA SER A 67 8.19 -8.69 8.98
C SER A 67 7.14 -7.57 9.04
N ILE A 68 6.39 -7.35 7.96
CA ILE A 68 5.26 -6.40 7.94
C ILE A 68 4.17 -6.82 8.93
N ARG A 69 3.78 -8.11 8.94
CA ARG A 69 2.73 -8.62 9.86
C ARG A 69 3.14 -8.50 11.32
N GLU A 70 4.40 -8.73 11.63
CA GLU A 70 4.94 -8.60 12.99
C GLU A 70 4.79 -7.16 13.54
N GLN A 71 4.55 -6.15 12.70
CA GLN A 71 4.32 -4.77 13.14
C GLN A 71 2.89 -4.47 13.62
N LEU A 72 1.90 -5.33 13.34
CA LEU A 72 0.50 -5.02 13.63
C LEU A 72 0.11 -5.03 15.11
N ILE A 73 1.03 -5.35 16.04
CA ILE A 73 0.91 -5.35 17.52
C ILE A 73 -0.52 -5.08 18.02
N GLU A 74 -1.18 -6.11 18.56
CA GLU A 74 -2.58 -6.09 19.04
C GLU A 74 -3.66 -6.01 17.95
N LYS A 75 -3.27 -5.97 16.66
CA LYS A 75 -4.16 -6.17 15.51
C LYS A 75 -3.71 -7.36 14.67
N GLU A 76 -4.66 -7.93 13.93
CA GLU A 76 -4.42 -9.05 13.01
C GLU A 76 -4.30 -8.60 11.54
N TYR A 77 -4.92 -7.46 11.20
CA TYR A 77 -4.99 -6.92 9.84
C TYR A 77 -4.84 -5.40 9.83
N PHE A 78 -4.45 -4.86 8.67
CA PHE A 78 -4.49 -3.43 8.39
C PHE A 78 -5.92 -2.98 8.08
N ASP A 79 -6.23 -1.74 8.44
CA ASP A 79 -7.47 -1.06 8.11
C ASP A 79 -7.40 -0.45 6.70
N VAL A 80 -6.21 0.02 6.32
CA VAL A 80 -5.91 0.65 5.02
C VAL A 80 -4.60 0.10 4.46
N VAL A 81 -4.60 -0.23 3.17
CA VAL A 81 -3.38 -0.47 2.38
C VAL A 81 -3.27 0.60 1.31
N LEU A 82 -2.13 1.26 1.28
CA LEU A 82 -1.73 2.24 0.27
C LEU A 82 -0.63 1.63 -0.58
N SER A 83 -0.61 1.93 -1.87
CA SER A 83 0.46 1.52 -2.76
C SER A 83 0.84 2.64 -3.71
N ASP A 84 2.01 3.23 -3.47
CA ASP A 84 2.65 4.18 -4.38
C ASP A 84 3.74 3.54 -5.24
N MET A 85 3.89 2.20 -5.14
CA MET A 85 4.74 1.40 -6.02
C MET A 85 4.53 1.76 -7.50
N CYS A 86 5.63 1.95 -8.21
CA CYS A 86 5.64 2.29 -9.64
C CYS A 86 6.70 1.45 -10.35
N PRO A 87 6.43 0.91 -11.55
CA PRO A 87 7.45 0.21 -12.33
C PRO A 87 8.50 1.20 -12.85
N ASN A 88 9.63 0.67 -13.33
CA ASN A 88 10.57 1.46 -14.11
C ASN A 88 9.91 1.87 -15.43
N LEU A 89 9.61 3.16 -15.57
CA LEU A 89 8.95 3.70 -16.76
C LEU A 89 9.95 3.85 -17.90
N ILE A 90 9.54 3.40 -19.09
CA ILE A 90 10.35 3.50 -20.32
C ILE A 90 9.83 4.57 -21.27
N GLY A 91 8.72 5.24 -20.93
CA GLY A 91 8.12 6.33 -21.70
C GLY A 91 7.13 5.87 -22.79
N ILE A 92 6.95 4.55 -22.95
CA ILE A 92 5.97 3.99 -23.88
C ILE A 92 4.66 3.82 -23.13
N LYS A 93 3.73 4.78 -23.29
CA LYS A 93 2.48 4.87 -22.51
C LYS A 93 1.73 3.54 -22.33
N SER A 94 1.60 2.73 -23.38
CA SER A 94 0.91 1.44 -23.32
C SER A 94 1.69 0.41 -22.49
N ALA A 95 3.00 0.31 -22.70
CA ALA A 95 3.86 -0.58 -21.94
C ALA A 95 3.97 -0.17 -20.47
N ASP A 96 4.12 1.12 -20.19
CA ASP A 96 4.17 1.68 -18.84
C ASP A 96 2.85 1.44 -18.10
N HIS A 97 1.71 1.65 -18.77
CA HIS A 97 0.41 1.33 -18.20
C HIS A 97 0.29 -0.16 -17.88
N GLN A 98 0.65 -1.04 -18.83
CA GLN A 98 0.59 -2.49 -18.62
C GLN A 98 1.52 -2.95 -17.49
N ALA A 99 2.72 -2.38 -17.39
CA ALA A 99 3.64 -2.65 -16.29
C ALA A 99 3.05 -2.20 -14.94
N SER A 100 2.36 -1.06 -14.90
CA SER A 100 1.70 -0.58 -13.69
C SER A 100 0.57 -1.52 -13.24
N LEU A 101 -0.16 -2.16 -14.16
CA LEU A 101 -1.17 -3.15 -13.82
C LEU A 101 -0.57 -4.41 -13.16
N ASN A 102 0.66 -4.79 -13.52
CA ASN A 102 1.36 -5.88 -12.84
C ASN A 102 1.66 -5.51 -11.38
N ILE A 103 2.08 -4.27 -11.12
CA ILE A 103 2.30 -3.76 -9.76
C ILE A 103 0.98 -3.71 -8.97
N VAL A 104 -0.12 -3.30 -9.60
CA VAL A 104 -1.47 -3.35 -8.98
C VAL A 104 -1.82 -4.77 -8.55
N ASN A 105 -1.53 -5.77 -9.38
CA ASN A 105 -1.80 -7.16 -9.05
C ASN A 105 -0.97 -7.63 -7.83
N GLU A 106 0.28 -7.21 -7.71
CA GLU A 106 1.09 -7.51 -6.53
C GLU A 106 0.55 -6.81 -5.27
N ALA A 107 0.17 -5.53 -5.36
CA ALA A 107 -0.48 -4.82 -4.26
C ALA A 107 -1.79 -5.50 -3.83
N LEU A 108 -2.60 -5.97 -4.78
CA LEU A 108 -3.84 -6.71 -4.51
C LEU A 108 -3.57 -8.04 -3.80
N LYS A 109 -2.55 -8.81 -4.20
CA LYS A 109 -2.17 -10.05 -3.53
C LYS A 109 -1.78 -9.80 -2.08
N ILE A 110 -0.97 -8.78 -1.83
CA ILE A 110 -0.58 -8.37 -0.47
C ILE A 110 -1.81 -7.94 0.33
N ALA A 111 -2.67 -7.10 -0.25
CA ALA A 111 -3.91 -6.65 0.38
C ALA A 111 -4.85 -7.81 0.72
N HIS A 112 -5.00 -8.82 -0.15
CA HIS A 112 -5.76 -10.03 0.16
C HIS A 112 -5.25 -10.76 1.41
N GLY A 113 -3.93 -10.75 1.64
CA GLY A 113 -3.35 -11.37 2.82
C GLY A 113 -3.38 -10.50 4.07
N MET A 114 -3.46 -9.17 3.96
CA MET A 114 -3.12 -8.25 5.06
C MET A 114 -4.20 -7.21 5.38
N LEU A 115 -5.14 -6.96 4.48
CA LEU A 115 -6.22 -5.99 4.65
C LEU A 115 -7.42 -6.64 5.34
N LYS A 116 -8.01 -5.95 6.30
CA LYS A 116 -9.21 -6.43 7.01
C LYS A 116 -10.40 -6.51 6.07
N GLU A 117 -11.44 -7.19 6.55
CA GLU A 117 -12.73 -7.18 5.86
C GLU A 117 -13.31 -5.77 5.92
N ASN A 118 -13.85 -5.31 4.80
CA ASN A 118 -14.29 -3.94 4.61
C ASN A 118 -13.19 -2.87 4.70
N GLY A 119 -11.92 -3.26 4.67
CA GLY A 119 -10.79 -2.34 4.59
C GLY A 119 -10.74 -1.59 3.27
N THR A 120 -9.87 -0.58 3.20
CA THR A 120 -9.66 0.21 1.98
C THR A 120 -8.30 -0.08 1.37
N LEU A 121 -8.28 -0.28 0.05
CA LEU A 121 -7.06 -0.32 -0.75
C LEU A 121 -7.03 0.90 -1.68
N LEU A 122 -5.94 1.67 -1.65
CA LEU A 122 -5.65 2.72 -2.60
C LEU A 122 -4.35 2.40 -3.35
N VAL A 123 -4.40 2.34 -4.68
CA VAL A 123 -3.24 2.00 -5.51
C VAL A 123 -3.04 3.04 -6.59
N LYS A 124 -1.79 3.48 -6.78
CA LYS A 124 -1.38 4.30 -7.91
C LYS A 124 -1.27 3.47 -9.19
N ILE A 125 -1.78 4.02 -10.28
CA ILE A 125 -1.62 3.48 -11.63
C ILE A 125 -1.06 4.54 -12.57
N VAL A 126 -0.25 4.10 -13.53
CA VAL A 126 0.09 4.94 -14.68
C VAL A 126 -1.16 5.06 -15.52
N LYS A 127 -1.51 6.26 -15.99
CA LYS A 127 -2.76 6.45 -16.72
C LYS A 127 -2.82 5.58 -18.00
N PRO A 128 -4.01 5.07 -18.36
CA PRO A 128 -4.19 4.44 -19.67
C PRO A 128 -3.86 5.42 -20.80
N PRO A 129 -3.35 4.95 -21.95
CA PRO A 129 -2.99 5.81 -23.09
C PRO A 129 -4.13 6.71 -23.59
N ALA A 130 -5.37 6.23 -23.51
CA ALA A 130 -6.57 6.94 -23.94
C ALA A 130 -7.13 7.94 -22.90
N SER A 131 -6.53 8.00 -21.70
CA SER A 131 -7.00 8.89 -20.65
C SER A 131 -6.77 10.36 -21.01
N LYS A 132 -7.83 11.17 -20.91
CA LYS A 132 -7.79 12.63 -21.11
C LYS A 132 -7.35 13.39 -19.85
N LYS A 133 -7.07 12.70 -18.73
CA LYS A 133 -6.58 13.35 -17.52
C LYS A 133 -5.22 13.99 -17.77
N GLU A 134 -5.05 15.21 -17.27
CA GLU A 134 -3.78 15.95 -17.35
C GLU A 134 -2.67 15.22 -16.58
N SER A 135 -2.96 14.79 -15.34
CA SER A 135 -2.04 13.99 -14.52
C SER A 135 -1.55 12.75 -15.25
N ALA A 136 -0.27 12.40 -15.11
CA ALA A 136 0.32 11.17 -15.65
C ALA A 136 -0.13 9.91 -14.89
N GLU A 137 -0.62 10.10 -13.67
CA GLU A 137 -0.96 9.04 -12.73
C GLU A 137 -2.41 9.20 -12.27
N ILE A 138 -3.02 8.06 -11.90
CA ILE A 138 -4.39 7.97 -11.39
C ILE A 138 -4.38 7.06 -10.17
N TYR A 139 -5.25 7.29 -9.21
CA TYR A 139 -5.46 6.38 -8.10
C TYR A 139 -6.74 5.57 -8.28
N ILE A 140 -6.66 4.28 -7.98
CA ILE A 140 -7.82 3.39 -7.87
C ILE A 140 -8.06 3.12 -6.40
N ARG A 141 -9.29 3.40 -5.94
CA ARG A 141 -9.75 3.07 -4.59
C ARG A 141 -10.69 1.88 -4.67
N ALA A 142 -10.36 0.81 -3.93
CA ALA A 142 -11.28 -0.28 -3.64
C ALA A 142 -11.73 -0.15 -2.18
N GLU A 143 -13.01 0.16 -1.99
CA GLU A 143 -13.66 0.17 -0.68
C GLU A 143 -14.35 -1.16 -0.42
N LYS A 144 -14.66 -1.43 0.85
CA LYS A 144 -15.31 -2.65 1.28
C LYS A 144 -14.58 -3.88 0.75
N PHE A 145 -13.25 -3.89 0.89
CA PHE A 145 -12.43 -4.96 0.34
C PHE A 145 -12.78 -6.29 1.00
N HIS A 146 -12.99 -7.32 0.18
CA HIS A 146 -13.28 -8.68 0.62
C HIS A 146 -12.08 -9.57 0.30
N PRO A 147 -11.29 -9.97 1.31
CA PRO A 147 -10.19 -10.91 1.10
C PRO A 147 -10.69 -12.25 0.55
N LEU A 148 -10.03 -12.74 -0.51
CA LEU A 148 -10.36 -14.04 -1.09
C LEU A 148 -10.00 -15.16 -0.09
N ASN A 149 -11.00 -15.95 0.29
CA ASN A 149 -10.91 -17.25 0.95
C ASN A 149 -9.74 -17.41 1.96
N ARG A 150 -9.90 -16.83 3.15
CA ARG A 150 -8.92 -16.86 4.28
C ARG A 150 -8.62 -18.27 4.87
N LYS A 151 -9.12 -19.35 4.27
CA LYS A 151 -9.07 -20.73 4.80
C LYS A 151 -7.72 -21.42 4.67
N TYR A 152 -6.75 -20.85 3.96
CA TYR A 152 -5.41 -21.41 3.84
C TYR A 152 -4.37 -20.32 4.15
N PRO A 153 -3.52 -20.49 5.18
CA PRO A 153 -2.40 -19.59 5.38
C PRO A 153 -1.48 -19.64 4.15
N LEU A 154 -0.91 -18.49 3.79
CA LEU A 154 0.05 -18.28 2.67
C LEU A 154 1.35 -19.11 2.78
N SER A 155 1.42 -20.09 3.69
CA SER A 155 2.52 -21.04 3.84
C SER A 155 2.44 -22.23 2.87
N LEU A 156 1.64 -22.15 1.79
CA LEU A 156 1.39 -23.28 0.88
C LEU A 156 1.33 -22.91 -0.60
N ILE A 157 2.05 -21.86 -1.01
CA ILE A 157 2.33 -21.57 -2.43
C ILE A 157 3.83 -21.37 -2.61
#